data_AF-A0A1X1UZI7-F1
#
_entry.id   AF-A0A1X1UZI7-F1
#
_cell.length_a   1.000
_cell.length_b   1.000
_cell.length_c   1.000
_cell.angle_alpha   90.00
_cell.angle_beta   90.00
_cell.angle_gamma   90.00
#
_symmetry.space_group_name_H-M   'P 1'
#
loop_
_entity.id
_entity.type
_entity.pdbx_description
1 polymer ?
#
loop_
_entity_poly.entity_id
_entity_poly.type
_entity_poly.pdbx_seq_one_letter_code
_entity_poly.pdbx_strand_id
1 'polypeptide(L)'
;MRTSPPTPPRTRMFARVIGPFLVIVTVTAIARTSEMRTLLTEFRANFVWPWVAGAFTLLIGLVVVALHRHWRGAPAIIVSAVGWMTTLKGFLLMAFPQTYLGFASDAIDAPAWWQGTFIVMALAGLYLTFIGWAPTPRQTSPQTASRPKDLPRAA
;
A
#
# COMPACT_ATOMS: atom_id res chain seq x y z
N MET A 1 -20.64 -20.88 10.07
CA MET A 1 -19.92 -19.63 9.72
C MET A 1 -18.45 -19.94 9.57
N ARG A 2 -17.85 -19.78 8.38
CA ARG A 2 -16.37 -19.85 8.24
C ARG A 2 -15.81 -18.52 8.74
N THR A 3 -15.20 -18.52 9.91
CA THR A 3 -14.42 -17.38 10.38
C THR A 3 -13.21 -17.26 9.45
N SER A 4 -13.15 -16.17 8.68
CA SER A 4 -11.95 -15.87 7.90
C SER A 4 -10.74 -15.88 8.83
N PRO A 5 -9.63 -16.54 8.46
CA PRO A 5 -8.45 -16.57 9.31
C PRO A 5 -7.99 -15.13 9.60
N PRO A 6 -7.55 -14.84 10.85
CA PRO A 6 -7.13 -13.50 11.23
C PRO A 6 -5.99 -13.00 10.34
N THR A 7 -6.09 -11.74 9.88
CA THR A 7 -5.06 -11.13 9.04
C THR A 7 -3.71 -11.15 9.75
N PRO A 8 -2.62 -11.63 9.09
CA PRO A 8 -1.30 -11.65 9.70
C PRO A 8 -0.86 -10.26 10.22
N PRO A 9 -0.18 -10.17 11.38
CA PRO A 9 0.20 -8.89 11.98
C PRO A 9 1.00 -7.97 11.05
N ARG A 10 1.91 -8.55 10.24
CA ARG A 10 2.72 -7.80 9.25
C ARG A 10 1.86 -7.17 8.16
N THR A 11 0.95 -7.95 7.56
CA THR A 11 0.02 -7.46 6.54
C THR A 11 -0.85 -6.33 7.08
N ARG A 12 -1.31 -6.44 8.32
CA ARG A 12 -2.08 -5.38 8.97
C ARG A 12 -1.28 -4.09 9.17
N MET A 13 0.00 -4.19 9.53
CA MET A 13 0.88 -3.02 9.68
C MET A 13 1.07 -2.28 8.34
N PHE A 14 1.31 -3.01 7.25
CA PHE A 14 1.38 -2.41 5.91
C PHE A 14 0.04 -1.81 5.47
N ALA A 15 -1.07 -2.50 5.73
CA ALA A 15 -2.41 -2.02 5.38
C ALA A 15 -2.77 -0.68 6.07
N ARG A 16 -2.29 -0.45 7.30
CA ARG A 16 -2.48 0.82 8.03
C ARG A 16 -1.83 2.02 7.36
N VAL A 17 -0.75 1.80 6.59
CA VAL A 17 0.00 2.86 5.91
C VAL A 17 -0.44 2.97 4.45
N ILE A 18 -0.42 1.84 3.73
CA ILE A 18 -0.72 1.79 2.30
C ILE A 18 -2.18 2.15 2.03
N GLY A 19 -3.12 1.69 2.87
CA GLY A 19 -4.55 1.95 2.69
C GLY A 19 -4.86 3.44 2.62
N PRO A 20 -4.60 4.22 3.69
CA PRO A 20 -4.86 5.65 3.69
C PRO A 20 -4.08 6.40 2.61
N PHE A 21 -2.82 6.01 2.36
CA PHE A 21 -2.00 6.61 1.31
C PHE A 21 -2.66 6.50 -0.07
N LEU A 22 -3.15 5.30 -0.43
CA LEU A 22 -3.83 5.08 -1.71
C LEU A 22 -5.10 5.93 -1.81
N VAL A 23 -5.90 6.00 -0.75
CA VAL A 23 -7.12 6.83 -0.73
C VAL A 23 -6.78 8.31 -0.94
N ILE A 24 -5.80 8.85 -0.21
CA ILE A 24 -5.44 10.27 -0.31
C ILE A 24 -4.90 10.61 -1.70
N VAL A 25 -4.00 9.80 -2.25
CA VAL A 25 -3.40 10.04 -3.57
C VAL A 25 -4.47 9.95 -4.66
N THR A 26 -5.34 8.94 -4.60
CA THR A 26 -6.37 8.72 -5.62
C THR A 26 -7.42 9.82 -5.63
N VAL A 27 -7.93 10.21 -4.45
CA VAL A 27 -8.88 11.32 -4.31
C VAL A 27 -8.28 12.63 -4.81
N THR A 28 -7.02 12.90 -4.43
CA THR A 28 -6.31 14.11 -4.86
C THR A 28 -6.13 14.15 -6.38
N ALA A 29 -5.69 13.04 -6.98
CA ALA A 29 -5.48 12.94 -8.43
C ALA A 29 -6.78 13.11 -9.23
N ILE A 30 -7.89 12.54 -8.75
CA ILE A 30 -9.20 12.74 -9.37
C ILE A 30 -9.65 14.21 -9.23
N ALA A 31 -9.59 14.77 -8.02
CA ALA A 31 -10.02 16.14 -7.75
C ALA A 31 -9.20 17.19 -8.51
N ARG A 32 -7.92 16.90 -8.79
CA ARG A 32 -6.98 17.80 -9.48
C ARG A 32 -6.57 17.28 -10.85
N THR A 33 -7.47 16.58 -11.56
CA THR A 33 -7.15 15.98 -12.87
C THR A 33 -6.64 17.01 -13.88
N SER A 34 -7.20 18.23 -13.89
CA SER A 34 -6.74 19.33 -14.75
C SER A 34 -5.30 19.75 -14.46
N GLU A 35 -4.90 19.78 -13.19
CA GLU A 35 -3.54 20.16 -12.74
C GLU A 35 -2.51 19.04 -13.03
N MET A 36 -2.95 17.77 -13.08
CA MET A 36 -2.03 16.64 -13.33
C MET A 36 -1.30 16.74 -14.67
N ARG A 37 -1.92 17.33 -15.70
CA ARG A 37 -1.26 17.56 -16.99
C ARG A 37 -0.11 18.54 -16.87
N THR A 38 -0.34 19.65 -16.17
CA THR A 38 0.69 20.67 -15.92
C THR A 38 1.83 20.07 -15.12
N LEU A 39 1.53 19.37 -14.04
CA LEU A 39 2.54 18.71 -13.20
C LEU A 39 3.37 17.72 -14.01
N LEU A 40 2.75 16.87 -14.84
CA LEU A 40 3.50 15.93 -15.68
C LEU A 40 4.38 16.63 -16.71
N THR A 41 3.93 17.74 -17.27
CA THR A 41 4.69 18.52 -18.25
C THR A 41 5.95 19.10 -17.61
N GLU A 42 5.81 19.75 -16.46
CA GLU A 42 6.94 20.29 -15.69
C GLU A 42 7.90 19.19 -15.22
N PHE A 43 7.32 18.08 -14.76
CA PHE A 43 8.08 16.92 -14.29
C PHE A 43 8.89 16.28 -15.42
N ARG A 44 8.35 16.23 -16.65
CA ARG A 44 9.05 15.71 -17.83
C ARG A 44 10.13 16.65 -18.34
N ALA A 45 9.92 17.97 -18.23
CA ALA A 45 10.85 18.99 -18.70
C ALA A 45 12.17 19.01 -17.91
N ASN A 46 12.18 18.48 -16.69
CA ASN A 46 13.33 18.57 -15.79
C ASN A 46 13.79 17.17 -15.36
N PHE A 47 14.86 16.68 -15.99
CA PHE A 47 15.37 15.30 -15.84
C PHE A 47 15.64 14.87 -14.39
N VAL A 48 15.97 15.80 -13.50
CA VAL A 48 16.28 15.50 -12.09
C VAL A 48 15.05 14.98 -11.35
N TRP A 49 13.86 15.54 -11.62
CA TRP A 49 12.64 15.21 -10.88
C TRP A 49 12.17 13.76 -11.08
N PRO A 50 12.07 13.22 -12.32
CA PRO A 50 11.77 11.81 -12.56
C PRO A 50 12.77 10.87 -11.92
N TRP A 51 14.06 11.20 -11.97
CA TRP A 51 15.10 10.38 -11.38
C TRP A 51 14.98 10.33 -9.86
N VAL A 52 14.85 11.49 -9.20
CA VAL A 52 14.72 11.59 -7.74
C VAL A 52 13.45 10.90 -7.25
N ALA A 53 12.29 11.20 -7.86
CA ALA A 53 11.05 10.55 -7.47
C ALA A 53 11.09 9.05 -7.76
N GLY A 54 11.72 8.63 -8.87
CA GLY A 54 11.97 7.24 -9.22
C GLY A 54 12.77 6.52 -8.13
N ALA A 55 13.87 7.11 -7.67
CA ALA A 55 14.72 6.56 -6.62
C ALA A 55 13.96 6.38 -5.29
N PHE A 56 13.23 7.40 -4.83
CA PHE A 56 12.41 7.28 -3.60
C PHE A 56 11.27 6.29 -3.76
N THR A 57 10.58 6.31 -4.90
CA THR A 57 9.51 5.35 -5.21
C THR A 57 10.06 3.92 -5.21
N LEU A 58 11.20 3.68 -5.84
CA LEU A 58 11.85 2.38 -5.91
C LEU A 58 12.25 1.90 -4.51
N LEU A 59 12.87 2.76 -3.71
CA LEU A 59 13.26 2.44 -2.34
C LEU A 59 12.04 2.01 -1.50
N ILE A 60 10.95 2.78 -1.54
CA ILE A 60 9.71 2.46 -0.83
C ILE A 60 9.14 1.12 -1.32
N GLY A 61 9.08 0.90 -2.63
CA GLY A 61 8.60 -0.35 -3.22
C GLY A 61 9.41 -1.57 -2.76
N LEU A 62 10.75 -1.46 -2.81
CA LEU A 62 11.66 -2.52 -2.38
C LEU A 62 11.52 -2.82 -0.88
N VAL A 63 11.33 -1.80 -0.03
CA VAL A 63 11.04 -1.99 1.40
C VAL A 63 9.77 -2.81 1.59
N VAL A 64 8.70 -2.49 0.86
CA VAL A 64 7.44 -3.25 0.93
C VAL A 64 7.67 -4.70 0.47
N VAL A 65 8.27 -4.92 -0.70
CA VAL A 65 8.52 -6.26 -1.26
C VAL A 65 9.41 -7.10 -0.34
N ALA A 66 10.47 -6.53 0.21
CA ALA A 66 11.41 -7.23 1.07
C ALA A 66 10.78 -7.65 2.40
N LEU A 67 9.99 -6.77 3.02
CA LEU A 67 9.42 -6.97 4.35
C LEU A 67 8.05 -7.68 4.32
N HIS A 68 7.33 -7.63 3.19
CA HIS A 68 6.02 -8.25 3.00
C HIS A 68 6.08 -9.44 2.03
N ARG A 69 6.75 -10.52 2.44
CA ARG A 69 6.85 -11.78 1.65
C ARG A 69 5.64 -12.71 1.80
N HIS A 70 4.52 -12.21 2.34
CA HIS A 70 3.36 -13.03 2.65
C HIS A 70 2.28 -12.88 1.58
N TRP A 71 1.73 -14.01 1.13
CA TRP A 71 0.80 -14.06 0.00
C TRP A 71 -0.57 -14.64 0.35
N ARG A 72 -0.83 -14.96 1.64
CA ARG A 72 -2.09 -15.60 2.02
C ARG A 72 -3.14 -14.56 2.42
N GLY A 73 -4.28 -14.61 1.72
CA GLY A 73 -5.43 -13.74 1.95
C GLY A 73 -5.41 -12.48 1.08
N ALA A 74 -6.61 -11.97 0.76
CA ALA A 74 -6.78 -10.80 -0.12
C ALA A 74 -5.98 -9.56 0.33
N PRO A 75 -5.93 -9.17 1.62
CA PRO A 75 -5.13 -8.01 2.05
C PRO A 75 -3.63 -8.18 1.76
N ALA A 76 -3.11 -9.40 1.93
CA ALA A 76 -1.69 -9.69 1.70
C ALA A 76 -1.34 -9.63 0.21
N ILE A 77 -2.24 -10.11 -0.65
CA ILE A 77 -2.10 -10.03 -2.11
C ILE A 77 -2.10 -8.56 -2.56
N ILE A 78 -3.05 -7.75 -2.08
CA ILE A 78 -3.13 -6.33 -2.45
C ILE A 78 -1.88 -5.58 -2.01
N VAL A 79 -1.43 -5.75 -0.76
CA VAL A 79 -0.19 -5.11 -0.27
C VAL A 79 1.02 -5.51 -1.13
N SER A 80 1.15 -6.79 -1.47
CA SER A 80 2.27 -7.29 -2.29
C SER A 80 2.20 -6.75 -3.71
N ALA A 81 1.01 -6.71 -4.31
CA ALA A 81 0.78 -6.16 -5.65
C ALA A 81 1.13 -4.67 -5.69
N VAL A 82 0.72 -3.89 -4.68
CA VAL A 82 1.10 -2.48 -4.56
C VAL A 82 2.62 -2.34 -4.43
N GLY A 83 3.27 -3.13 -3.58
CA GLY A 83 4.73 -3.10 -3.42
C GLY A 83 5.47 -3.36 -4.74
N TRP A 84 5.07 -4.39 -5.49
CA TRP A 84 5.67 -4.70 -6.80
C TRP A 84 5.37 -3.63 -7.84
N MET A 85 4.14 -3.12 -7.91
CA MET A 85 3.77 -2.04 -8.82
C MET A 85 4.57 -0.77 -8.53
N THR A 86 4.73 -0.40 -7.26
CA THR A 86 5.56 0.73 -6.83
C THR A 86 7.03 0.51 -7.19
N THR A 87 7.55 -0.71 -7.00
CA THR A 87 8.92 -1.07 -7.39
C THR A 87 9.14 -0.91 -8.89
N LEU A 88 8.26 -1.49 -9.71
CA LEU A 88 8.32 -1.38 -11.17
C LEU A 88 8.20 0.08 -11.63
N LYS A 89 7.25 0.83 -11.08
CA LYS A 89 7.06 2.26 -11.34
C LYS A 89 8.33 3.05 -11.03
N GLY A 90 8.93 2.84 -9.85
CA GLY A 90 10.15 3.52 -9.43
C GLY A 90 11.35 3.20 -10.32
N PHE A 91 11.52 1.92 -10.68
CA PHE A 91 12.54 1.49 -11.62
C PHE A 91 12.38 2.13 -13.00
N LEU A 92 11.16 2.09 -13.57
CA LEU A 92 10.88 2.70 -14.87
C LEU A 92 11.08 4.23 -14.85
N LEU A 93 10.67 4.92 -13.79
CA LEU A 93 10.92 6.36 -13.64
C LEU A 93 12.41 6.70 -13.56
N MET A 94 13.20 5.86 -12.90
CA MET A 94 14.63 6.11 -12.70
C MET A 94 15.47 5.74 -13.93
N ALA A 95 15.18 4.59 -14.56
CA ALA A 95 15.96 4.05 -15.67
C ALA A 95 15.42 4.46 -17.05
N PHE A 96 14.10 4.66 -17.18
CA PHE A 96 13.41 4.92 -18.45
C PHE A 96 12.32 6.00 -18.30
N PRO A 97 12.64 7.20 -17.77
CA PRO A 97 11.63 8.22 -17.41
C PRO A 97 10.75 8.62 -18.58
N GLN A 98 11.31 8.77 -19.78
CA GLN A 98 10.56 9.25 -20.95
C GLN A 98 9.50 8.25 -21.43
N THR A 99 9.81 6.95 -21.36
CA THR A 99 8.88 5.87 -21.70
C THR A 99 7.72 5.82 -20.69
N TYR A 100 8.04 5.87 -19.40
CA TYR A 100 7.03 5.86 -18.34
C TYR A 100 6.12 7.10 -18.40
N LEU A 101 6.69 8.29 -18.59
CA LEU A 101 5.92 9.54 -18.68
C LEU A 101 5.10 9.64 -19.96
N GLY A 102 5.53 9.00 -21.06
CA GLY A 102 4.73 8.85 -22.27
C GLY A 102 3.47 8.05 -22.02
N PHE A 103 3.62 6.86 -21.44
CA PHE A 103 2.49 6.03 -21.03
C PHE A 103 1.55 6.76 -20.07
N ALA A 104 2.09 7.52 -19.12
CA ALA A 104 1.28 8.31 -18.18
C ALA A 104 0.48 9.42 -18.90
N SER A 105 1.03 10.05 -19.93
CA SER A 105 0.33 11.04 -20.75
C SER A 105 -0.85 10.39 -21.48
N ASP A 106 -0.59 9.28 -22.20
CA ASP A 106 -1.62 8.56 -22.95
C ASP A 106 -2.75 8.06 -22.03
N ALA A 107 -2.41 7.63 -20.81
CA ALA A 107 -3.38 7.22 -19.81
C ALA A 107 -4.30 8.37 -19.35
N ILE A 108 -3.78 9.60 -19.21
CA ILE A 108 -4.59 10.78 -18.85
C ILE A 108 -5.49 11.20 -20.01
N ASP A 109 -5.05 11.00 -21.25
CA ASP A 109 -5.83 11.25 -22.45
C ASP A 109 -6.97 10.23 -22.67
N ALA A 110 -7.00 9.15 -21.90
CA ALA A 110 -8.07 8.16 -21.88
C ALA A 110 -8.88 8.23 -20.57
N PRO A 111 -9.93 9.09 -20.47
CA PRO A 111 -10.60 9.40 -19.20
C PRO A 111 -11.17 8.16 -18.49
N ALA A 112 -11.74 7.23 -19.23
CA ALA A 112 -12.29 5.99 -18.68
C ALA A 112 -11.20 5.10 -18.07
N TRP A 113 -10.03 5.01 -18.71
CA TRP A 113 -8.89 4.25 -18.20
C TRP A 113 -8.26 4.92 -16.97
N TRP A 114 -8.05 6.24 -17.04
CA TRP A 114 -7.56 7.05 -15.92
C TRP A 114 -8.46 6.88 -14.69
N GLN A 115 -9.74 7.20 -14.82
CA GLN A 115 -10.71 7.13 -13.72
C GLN A 115 -10.86 5.70 -13.21
N GLY A 116 -10.94 4.69 -14.09
CA GLY A 116 -11.04 3.29 -13.70
C GLY A 116 -9.86 2.83 -12.83
N THR A 117 -8.64 3.20 -13.22
CA THR A 117 -7.43 2.88 -12.44
C THR A 117 -7.46 3.52 -11.05
N PHE A 118 -7.83 4.80 -10.96
CA PHE A 118 -7.92 5.49 -9.66
C PHE A 118 -9.06 4.95 -8.79
N ILE A 119 -10.19 4.56 -9.37
CA ILE A 119 -11.30 3.92 -8.63
C ILE A 119 -10.85 2.58 -8.04
N VAL A 120 -10.20 1.72 -8.83
CA VAL A 120 -9.68 0.43 -8.34
C VAL A 120 -8.69 0.64 -7.20
N MET A 121 -7.78 1.60 -7.35
CA MET A 121 -6.81 1.97 -6.32
C MET A 121 -7.48 2.52 -5.06
N ALA A 122 -8.52 3.36 -5.20
CA ALA A 122 -9.27 3.92 -4.08
C ALA A 122 -10.02 2.83 -3.31
N LEU A 123 -10.67 1.89 -4.00
CA LEU A 123 -11.36 0.75 -3.40
C LEU A 123 -10.38 -0.17 -2.67
N ALA A 124 -9.24 -0.48 -3.28
CA ALA A 124 -8.17 -1.24 -2.63
C ALA A 124 -7.64 -0.52 -1.38
N GLY A 125 -7.43 0.80 -1.47
CA GLY A 125 -7.00 1.64 -0.36
C GLY A 125 -8.00 1.66 0.79
N LEU A 126 -9.29 1.82 0.49
CA LEU A 126 -10.37 1.80 1.47
C LEU A 126 -10.48 0.44 2.17
N TYR A 127 -10.40 -0.64 1.39
CA TYR A 127 -10.40 -2.01 1.92
C TYR A 127 -9.19 -2.27 2.85
N LEU A 128 -7.98 -1.86 2.45
CA LEU A 128 -6.80 -1.99 3.30
C LEU A 128 -6.88 -1.11 4.55
N THR A 129 -7.41 0.11 4.43
CA THR A 129 -7.64 0.99 5.58
C THR A 129 -8.56 0.33 6.59
N PHE A 130 -9.68 -0.22 6.12
CA PHE A 130 -10.61 -0.96 6.96
C PHE A 130 -9.90 -2.13 7.67
N ILE A 131 -9.17 -2.98 6.95
CA ILE A 131 -8.46 -4.13 7.56
C ILE A 131 -7.35 -3.69 8.52
N GLY A 132 -6.63 -2.63 8.20
CA GLY A 132 -5.54 -2.09 9.02
C GLY A 132 -6.04 -1.57 10.37
N TRP A 133 -7.18 -0.86 10.35
CA TRP A 133 -7.71 -0.13 11.51
C TRP A 133 -8.88 -0.84 12.22
N ALA A 134 -9.46 -1.88 11.62
CA ALA A 134 -10.51 -2.68 12.25
C ALA A 134 -10.04 -3.22 13.62
N PRO A 135 -10.87 -3.15 14.67
CA PRO A 135 -10.54 -3.70 15.99
C PRO A 135 -10.22 -5.19 15.88
N THR A 136 -9.07 -5.61 16.40
CA THR A 136 -8.81 -7.04 16.58
C THR A 136 -9.63 -7.48 17.78
N PRO A 137 -10.43 -8.56 17.69
CA PRO A 137 -11.07 -9.14 18.87
C PRO A 137 -9.98 -9.38 19.91
N ARG A 138 -10.12 -8.76 21.09
CA ARG A 138 -9.24 -9.03 22.23
C ARG A 138 -9.29 -10.55 22.43
N GLN A 139 -8.20 -11.25 22.13
CA GLN A 139 -7.98 -12.55 22.74
C GLN A 139 -7.82 -12.24 24.22
N THR A 140 -8.89 -12.42 24.98
CA THR A 140 -8.83 -12.60 26.42
C THR A 140 -7.86 -13.74 26.65
N SER A 141 -6.59 -13.44 26.93
CA SER A 141 -5.63 -14.45 27.38
C SER A 141 -6.23 -15.15 28.59
N PRO A 142 -6.57 -16.45 28.53
CA PRO A 142 -6.85 -17.22 29.73
C PRO A 142 -5.50 -17.57 30.36
N GLN A 143 -4.74 -16.56 30.78
CA GLN A 143 -3.40 -16.72 31.36
C GLN A 143 -3.33 -16.11 32.76
N THR A 144 -4.37 -16.34 33.57
CA THR A 144 -4.34 -16.07 35.02
C THR A 144 -4.93 -17.21 35.87
N ALA A 145 -5.48 -18.28 35.27
CA ALA A 145 -6.17 -19.35 36.02
C ALA A 145 -5.32 -20.61 36.28
N SER A 146 -3.99 -20.52 36.24
CA SER A 146 -3.12 -21.66 36.59
C SER A 146 -1.73 -21.21 37.07
N ARG A 147 -1.69 -20.38 38.11
CA ARG A 147 -0.58 -20.47 39.09
C ARG A 147 -1.15 -21.18 40.33
N PRO A 148 -0.95 -22.50 40.49
CA PRO A 148 -0.98 -23.08 41.81
C PRO A 148 0.07 -22.33 42.62
N LYS A 149 -0.38 -21.57 43.61
CA LYS A 149 0.49 -20.96 44.60
C LYS A 149 0.94 -22.11 45.49
N ASP A 150 2.06 -22.73 45.15
CA ASP A 150 2.69 -23.74 45.99
C ASP A 150 2.86 -23.14 47.39
N LEU A 151 2.14 -23.74 48.34
CA LEU A 151 2.07 -23.36 49.74
C LEU A 151 3.42 -23.65 50.45
N PRO A 152 3.75 -22.91 51.51
CA PRO A 152 5.04 -23.00 52.18
C PRO A 152 5.22 -24.38 52.83
N ARG A 153 6.31 -25.06 52.53
CA ARG A 153 6.72 -26.25 53.30
C ARG A 153 7.22 -25.79 54.66
N ALA A 154 6.38 -25.98 55.68
CA ALA A 154 6.81 -26.04 57.07
C ALA A 154 7.47 -27.39 57.33
N ALA A 155 8.74 -27.36 57.74
CA ALA A 155 9.40 -28.31 58.65
C ALA A 155 10.76 -27.72 59.04
#